data_AF-S7WT00-F1
#
_entry.id   AF-S7WT00-F1
#
_cell.length_a   1.000
_cell.length_b   1.000
_cell.length_c   1.000
_cell.angle_alpha   90.00
_cell.angle_beta   90.00
_cell.angle_gamma   90.00
#
_symmetry.space_group_name_H-M   'P 1'
#
loop_
_entity.id
_entity.type
_entity.pdbx_description
1 polymer ?
#
loop_
_entity_poly.entity_id
_entity_poly.type
_entity_poly.pdbx_seq_one_letter_code
_entity_poly.pdbx_strand_id
1 'polypeptide(L)' 'MNNSNARYIDKLNSAASLGELAYRKFVNKDFEDIAYFEPNYLKEFLVLKSKKNPLLL' A
#
# COMPACT_ATOMS: atom_id res chain seq x y z
N MET A 1 0.29 -19.01 4.37
CA MET A 1 -0.57 -18.66 3.22
C MET A 1 -2.02 -18.35 3.63
N ASN A 2 -2.50 -18.73 4.83
CA ASN A 2 -3.73 -18.20 5.41
C ASN A 2 -3.41 -17.15 6.49
N ASN A 3 -3.52 -15.87 6.13
CA ASN A 3 -3.53 -14.77 7.10
C ASN A 3 -4.87 -14.04 6.91
N SER A 4 -5.61 -13.77 7.99
CA SER A 4 -6.92 -13.10 7.95
C SER A 4 -6.88 -11.71 7.28
N ASN A 5 -5.70 -11.10 7.23
CA ASN A 5 -5.45 -9.79 6.67
C ASN A 5 -4.89 -9.85 5.25
N ALA A 6 -4.59 -11.05 4.72
CA ALA A 6 -4.11 -11.22 3.36
C ALA A 6 -5.28 -11.58 2.43
N ARG A 7 -5.59 -10.68 1.48
CA ARG A 7 -6.54 -10.94 0.40
C ARG A 7 -5.79 -11.01 -0.93
N TYR A 8 -5.95 -12.11 -1.65
CA TYR A 8 -5.42 -12.28 -2.99
C TYR A 8 -6.56 -12.03 -3.98
N ILE A 9 -6.39 -11.02 -4.82
CA ILE A 9 -7.37 -10.65 -5.84
C ILE A 9 -6.82 -11.13 -7.17
N ASP A 10 -7.60 -11.94 -7.89
CA ASP A 10 -7.26 -12.38 -9.26
C ASP A 10 -7.54 -11.25 -10.27
N LYS A 11 -6.81 -10.16 -10.12
CA LYS A 11 -6.83 -9.00 -11.01
C LYS A 11 -5.41 -8.56 -11.30
N LEU A 12 -5.14 -8.33 -12.58
CA LEU A 12 -3.92 -7.69 -13.01
C LEU A 12 -3.99 -6.18 -12.72
N ASN A 13 -2.87 -5.62 -12.27
CA ASN A 13 -2.68 -4.16 -12.15
C ASN A 13 -2.57 -3.55 -13.56
N SER A 14 -3.69 -3.51 -14.28
CA SER A 14 -3.79 -2.96 -15.63
C SER A 14 -4.44 -1.59 -15.58
N ALA A 15 -4.02 -0.67 -16.45
CA ALA A 15 -4.68 0.62 -16.60
C ALA A 15 -6.19 0.48 -16.88
N ALA A 16 -6.58 -0.59 -17.59
CA ALA A 16 -7.98 -0.89 -17.88
C ALA A 16 -8.83 -1.13 -16.62
N SER A 17 -8.26 -1.70 -15.55
CA SER A 17 -8.97 -1.94 -14.29
C SER A 17 -9.00 -0.71 -13.36
N LEU A 18 -8.17 0.31 -13.61
CA LEU A 18 -8.18 1.57 -12.86
C LEU A 18 -9.19 2.58 -13.42
N GLY A 19 -9.50 2.53 -14.72
CA GLY A 19 -10.38 3.52 -15.37
C GLY A 19 -11.78 3.62 -14.74
N GLU A 20 -12.39 2.49 -14.39
CA GLU A 20 -13.69 2.45 -13.71
C GLU A 20 -13.65 3.13 -12.33
N LEU A 21 -12.59 2.88 -11.56
CA LEU A 21 -12.38 3.48 -10.24
C LEU A 21 -12.19 5.00 -10.35
N ALA A 22 -11.36 5.44 -11.30
CA ALA A 22 -11.08 6.84 -11.55
C ALA A 22 -12.33 7.61 -12.01
N TYR A 23 -13.11 7.02 -12.93
CA TYR A 23 -14.37 7.62 -13.40
C TYR A 23 -15.37 7.80 -12.26
N ARG A 24 -15.51 6.80 -11.38
CA ARG A 24 -16.39 6.90 -10.21
C ARG A 24 -15.96 8.02 -9.26
N LYS A 25 -14.66 8.14 -8.95
CA LYS A 25 -14.12 9.26 -8.15
C LYS A 25 -14.40 10.62 -8.80
N PHE A 26 -14.20 10.71 -10.12
CA PHE A 26 -14.49 11.92 -10.89
C PHE A 26 -15.97 12.36 -10.77
N VAL A 27 -16.92 11.45 -11.02
CA VAL A 27 -18.36 11.75 -10.91
C VAL A 27 -18.73 12.21 -9.50
N ASN A 28 -18.12 11.62 -8.47
CA ASN A 28 -18.35 11.96 -7.07
C ASN A 28 -17.59 13.21 -6.60
N LYS A 29 -16.77 13.83 -7.45
CA LYS A 29 -15.85 14.93 -7.10
C LYS A 29 -14.89 14.58 -5.95
N ASP A 30 -14.53 13.31 -5.86
CA ASP A 30 -13.63 12.75 -4.84
C ASP A 30 -12.18 12.82 -5.34
N PHE A 31 -11.56 14.00 -5.20
CA PHE A 31 -10.20 14.28 -5.61
C PHE A 31 -9.29 14.49 -4.40
N GLU A 32 -8.04 14.06 -4.53
CA GLU A 32 -7.01 14.29 -3.51
C GLU A 32 -6.29 15.62 -3.77
N ASP A 33 -5.99 16.35 -2.71
CA ASP A 33 -5.11 17.52 -2.79
C ASP A 33 -3.65 17.06 -2.77
N ILE A 34 -2.90 17.33 -3.83
CA ILE A 34 -1.51 16.90 -3.99
C ILE A 34 -0.62 17.43 -2.86
N ALA A 35 -0.88 18.64 -2.35
CA ALA A 35 -0.06 19.23 -1.29
C ALA A 35 -0.25 18.55 0.06
N TYR A 36 -1.40 17.91 0.28
CA TYR A 36 -1.77 17.24 1.53
C TYR A 36 -1.88 15.72 1.41
N PHE A 37 -1.71 15.17 0.20
CA PHE A 37 -1.76 13.75 -0.04
C PHE A 37 -0.51 13.08 0.51
N GLU A 38 -0.68 12.20 1.50
CA GLU A 38 0.35 11.28 1.96
C GLU A 38 0.12 9.94 1.25
N PRO A 39 0.99 9.54 0.30
CA PRO A 39 0.93 8.20 -0.24
C PRO A 39 1.05 7.20 0.91
N ASN A 40 0.23 6.14 0.88
CA ASN A 40 0.43 5.01 1.79
C ASN A 40 1.73 4.28 1.39
N TYR A 41 2.84 4.82 1.85
CA TYR A 41 4.13 4.17 1.75
C TYR A 41 4.09 2.97 2.68
N LEU A 42 3.81 1.79 2.12
CA LEU A 42 3.89 0.48 2.80
C LEU A 42 5.29 0.16 3.35
N LYS A 43 6.19 1.14 3.40
CA LYS A 43 7.52 1.04 3.95
C LYS A 43 7.54 1.61 5.37
N GLU A 44 6.74 1.02 6.25
CA GLU A 44 7.14 1.01 7.65
C GLU A 44 8.52 0.35 7.71
N PHE A 45 9.50 1.05 8.29
CA PHE A 45 10.83 0.47 8.50
C PHE A 45 10.68 -0.76 9.40
N LEU A 46 10.67 -1.95 8.79
CA LEU A 46 10.85 -3.21 9.50
C LEU A 46 12.29 -3.25 9.99
N VAL A 47 12.56 -2.59 11.13
CA VAL A 47 13.84 -2.72 11.81
C VAL A 47 13.91 -4.14 12.34
N LEU A 48 14.57 -5.02 11.58
CA LEU A 48 14.92 -6.34 12.07
C LEU A 48 15.81 -6.13 13.30
N LYS A 49 15.36 -6.61 14.48
CA LYS A 49 16.21 -6.62 15.67
C LYS A 49 17.48 -7.41 15.32
N SER A 50 18.64 -6.77 15.45
CA SER A 50 19.92 -7.45 15.29
C SER A 50 19.97 -8.66 16.23
N LYS A 51 20.24 -9.85 15.68
CA LYS A 51 20.49 -11.06 16.49
C LYS A 51 21.88 -11.07 17.10
N LYS A 52 22.78 -10.16 16.68
CA LYS A 52 24.13 -10.04 17.24
C LYS A 52 24.03 -9.30 18.56
N ASN A 53 24.46 -9.93 19.65
CA ASN A 53 24.69 -9.25 20.92
C ASN A 53 25.96 -8.41 20.78
N PRO A 54 25.89 -7.06 20.84
CA PRO A 54 27.07 -6.21 20.75
C PRO A 54 28.05 -6.37 21.92
N LEU A 55 27.67 -7.13 22.95
CA LEU A 55 28.47 -7.42 24.14
C LEU A 55 29.10 -8.81 24.14
N LEU A 56 28.82 -9.64 23.13
CA LEU A 56 29.54 -10.90 22.91
C LEU A 56 30.66 -10.63 21.90
N LEU A 57 31.89 -10.48 22.42
CA LEU A 57 33.12 -10.61 21.63
C LEU A 57 33.42 -12.09 21.40
#